data_AF-A0A5F7ZRB2-F1
#
_entry.id   AF-A0A5F7ZRB2-F1
#
_cell.length_a   1.000
_cell.length_b   1.000
_cell.length_c   1.000
_cell.angle_alpha   90.00
_cell.angle_beta   90.00
_cell.angle_gamma   90.00
#
_symmetry.space_group_name_H-M   'P 1'
#
loop_
_entity.id
_entity.type
_entity.pdbx_description
1 polymer ?
#
loop_
_entity_poly.entity_id
_entity_poly.type
_entity_poly.pdbx_seq_one_letter_code
_entity_poly.pdbx_strand_id
1 'polypeptide(L)'
;MLAVVNCQVTAGEFIYWAYIPFPPLYQGVAWGDREVPVFTNDTAWMPSPFLNQDPELDTGTVNSSYQFGVEGLPICLGGSPHCLHLSHDAWAVSYNHSHISALSMIIVAQSFKYNHTAVLNETLPSTLSLCPIPNVSGGVSQLEWTRCRGSGPRLLLEVKGKSCKCLVTDWSVHGDFQTKFSHVNLHWHKGNHSISADGNETIIWHDGGLSPPMPHLANASQIQGHIWKLLAASKPMFTFTGNMSLNLTNIANPFHITLHRNSSRYVIACVRKPYLLLTGVFKWDNNTGVVNCINNCTFLSCINATWWNNNWNESHSDLYILRARKETWLTVNLTRTWSESAEVTQIYKVMQDLVHHSRRMVGIVVTAVIGLVAISSTAAVAGLALHQSIQNAEFVQQWHEQSHLLWQQQ
;
A
#
# COMPACT_ATOMS: atom_id res chain seq x y z
N MET A 1 29.42 56.64 -8.00
CA MET A 1 28.12 56.27 -8.62
C MET A 1 27.19 55.76 -7.53
N LEU A 2 26.36 56.64 -6.95
CA LEU A 2 25.14 56.18 -6.27
C LEU A 2 24.10 55.98 -7.39
N ALA A 3 23.86 54.73 -7.76
CA ALA A 3 22.64 54.42 -8.49
C ALA A 3 21.50 54.58 -7.48
N VAL A 4 20.73 55.65 -7.62
CA VAL A 4 19.36 55.67 -7.10
C VAL A 4 18.62 54.64 -7.94
N VAL A 5 18.70 53.38 -7.51
CA VAL A 5 17.78 52.36 -7.98
C VAL A 5 16.45 52.78 -7.37
N ASN A 6 15.69 53.52 -8.17
CA ASN A 6 14.25 53.63 -7.99
C ASN A 6 13.72 52.22 -8.24
N CYS A 7 13.83 51.35 -7.24
CA CYS A 7 13.05 50.13 -7.20
C CYS A 7 11.61 50.60 -7.00
N GLN A 8 10.96 50.94 -8.11
CA GLN A 8 9.59 50.49 -8.27
C GLN A 8 9.67 48.98 -8.09
N VAL A 9 9.46 48.53 -6.85
CA VAL A 9 8.98 47.18 -6.61
C VAL A 9 7.62 47.20 -7.28
N THR A 10 7.59 46.83 -8.56
CA THR A 10 6.37 46.35 -9.17
C THR A 10 5.91 45.26 -8.23
N ALA A 11 4.76 45.47 -7.60
CA ALA A 11 4.09 44.45 -6.83
C ALA A 11 3.71 43.37 -7.84
N GLY A 12 4.65 42.46 -8.11
CA GLY A 12 4.34 41.19 -8.72
C GLY A 12 3.37 40.49 -7.78
N GLU A 13 2.30 39.94 -8.32
CA GLU A 13 1.47 39.00 -7.57
C GLU A 13 2.32 37.75 -7.30
N PHE A 14 3.03 37.76 -6.19
CA PHE A 14 3.76 36.59 -5.72
C PHE A 14 2.75 35.59 -5.15
N ILE A 15 2.72 34.38 -5.70
CA ILE A 15 1.96 33.27 -5.13
C ILE A 15 2.83 32.65 -4.04
N TYR A 16 2.40 32.81 -2.79
CA TYR A 16 3.07 32.21 -1.64
C TYR A 16 2.53 30.79 -1.40
N TRP A 17 3.42 29.89 -0.99
CA TRP A 17 3.08 28.51 -0.65
C TRP A 17 3.50 28.21 0.78
N ALA A 18 2.59 27.67 1.59
CA ALA A 18 2.88 27.13 2.91
C ALA A 18 3.24 25.66 2.78
N TYR A 19 4.46 25.31 3.20
CA TYR A 19 4.89 23.93 3.37
C TYR A 19 4.33 23.38 4.68
N ILE A 20 3.63 22.25 4.61
CA ILE A 20 3.12 21.52 5.77
C ILE A 20 3.78 20.14 5.75
N PRO A 21 4.76 19.89 6.65
CA PRO A 21 5.28 18.54 6.84
C PRO A 21 4.24 17.68 7.58
N PHE A 22 4.08 16.43 7.14
CA PHE A 22 3.18 15.43 7.70
C PHE A 22 1.74 15.92 7.96
N PRO A 23 1.04 16.44 6.94
CA PRO A 23 -0.33 16.87 7.11
C PRO A 23 -1.21 15.69 7.53
N PRO A 24 -2.31 15.92 8.28
CA PRO A 24 -3.29 14.88 8.65
C PRO A 24 -4.16 14.47 7.45
N LEU A 25 -3.55 14.35 6.27
CA LEU A 25 -4.19 14.03 5.00
C LEU A 25 -3.66 12.69 4.52
N TYR A 26 -4.57 11.82 4.14
CA TYR A 26 -4.26 10.53 3.57
C TYR A 26 -4.50 10.56 2.05
N GLN A 27 -3.70 9.78 1.34
CA GLN A 27 -3.88 9.52 -0.08
C GLN A 27 -4.04 8.02 -0.32
N GLY A 28 -4.72 7.67 -1.41
CA GLY A 28 -4.87 6.27 -1.80
C GLY A 28 -3.51 5.68 -2.20
N VAL A 29 -3.30 4.42 -1.86
CA VAL A 29 -2.14 3.66 -2.35
C VAL A 29 -2.47 3.11 -3.74
N ALA A 30 -1.57 3.32 -4.70
CA ALA A 30 -1.70 2.81 -6.05
C ALA A 30 -0.87 1.52 -6.26
N TRP A 31 -1.17 0.75 -7.30
CA TRP A 31 -0.40 -0.46 -7.62
C TRP A 31 1.08 -0.20 -7.94
N GLY A 32 1.43 1.01 -8.39
CA GLY A 32 2.82 1.42 -8.62
C GLY A 32 3.59 1.81 -7.34
N ASP A 33 2.91 1.93 -6.20
CA ASP A 33 3.55 2.25 -4.92
C ASP A 33 4.29 1.05 -4.33
N ARG A 34 5.25 1.33 -3.44
CA ARG A 34 5.94 0.31 -2.64
C ARG A 34 4.96 -0.63 -1.93
N GLU A 35 5.41 -1.86 -1.70
CA GLU A 35 4.66 -2.91 -1.01
C GLU A 35 4.12 -2.41 0.34
N VAL A 36 2.83 -2.61 0.58
CA VAL A 36 2.18 -2.27 1.84
C VAL A 36 2.42 -3.41 2.84
N PRO A 37 3.15 -3.19 3.94
CA PRO A 37 3.34 -4.23 4.94
C PRO A 37 2.07 -4.45 5.75
N VAL A 38 1.56 -5.68 5.71
CA VAL A 38 0.45 -6.14 6.56
C VAL A 38 0.98 -7.17 7.54
N PHE A 39 0.79 -6.87 8.83
CA PHE A 39 1.28 -7.62 9.97
C PHE A 39 0.19 -8.55 10.50
N THR A 40 0.57 -9.76 10.89
CA THR A 40 -0.35 -10.75 11.48
C THR A 40 0.09 -11.18 12.87
N ASN A 41 -0.87 -11.63 13.68
CA ASN A 41 -0.58 -12.18 15.02
C ASN A 41 -0.18 -13.67 15.00
N ASP A 42 -0.54 -14.41 13.95
CA ASP A 42 -0.15 -15.83 13.83
C ASP A 42 1.25 -15.94 13.21
N THR A 43 2.23 -16.38 14.01
CA THR A 43 3.61 -16.57 13.57
C THR A 43 3.87 -17.99 13.03
N ALA A 44 2.91 -18.89 13.19
CA ALA A 44 3.05 -20.31 12.87
C ALA A 44 2.52 -20.61 11.45
N TRP A 45 1.42 -20.01 11.04
CA TRP A 45 0.73 -20.34 9.78
C TRP A 45 0.75 -19.22 8.75
N MET A 46 1.05 -17.98 9.16
CA MET A 46 1.18 -16.85 8.25
C MET A 46 2.64 -16.49 7.98
N PRO A 47 2.95 -15.92 6.81
CA PRO A 47 4.28 -15.38 6.55
C PRO A 47 4.53 -14.09 7.32
N SER A 48 5.81 -13.77 7.54
CA SER A 48 6.27 -12.45 7.96
C SER A 48 5.68 -11.32 7.08
N PRO A 49 5.50 -10.08 7.59
CA PRO A 49 5.84 -9.61 8.93
C PRO A 49 4.76 -9.89 9.99
N PHE A 50 5.17 -9.85 11.27
CA PHE A 50 4.35 -10.19 12.43
C PHE A 50 4.14 -9.00 13.38
N LEU A 51 3.07 -9.04 14.16
CA LEU A 51 2.82 -8.08 15.22
C LEU A 51 3.80 -8.27 16.38
N ASN A 52 4.50 -7.21 16.79
CA ASN A 52 5.48 -7.25 17.88
C ASN A 52 4.83 -7.12 19.29
N GLN A 53 3.60 -6.61 19.37
CA GLN A 53 2.83 -6.33 20.60
C GLN A 53 1.35 -6.52 20.30
N ASP A 54 0.52 -6.69 21.34
CA ASP A 54 -0.94 -6.70 21.20
C ASP A 54 -1.36 -5.41 20.46
N PRO A 55 -2.10 -5.52 19.34
CA PRO A 55 -2.43 -4.36 18.54
C PRO A 55 -3.35 -3.43 19.35
N GLU A 56 -2.97 -2.17 19.51
CA GLU A 56 -3.96 -1.11 19.78
C GLU A 56 -4.93 -1.12 18.59
N LEU A 57 -6.14 -1.61 18.84
CA LEU A 57 -7.21 -1.70 17.85
C LEU A 57 -7.81 -0.30 17.67
N ASP A 58 -7.01 0.63 17.15
CA ASP A 58 -7.45 2.00 16.92
C ASP A 58 -8.47 2.00 15.77
N THR A 59 -9.73 2.16 16.13
CA THR A 59 -10.83 2.38 15.21
C THR A 59 -11.25 3.85 15.28
N GLY A 60 -11.04 4.57 14.19
CA GLY A 60 -11.51 5.94 14.03
C GLY A 60 -12.73 5.98 13.13
N THR A 61 -13.93 6.14 13.68
CA THR A 61 -15.14 6.27 12.86
C THR A 61 -15.35 7.71 12.45
N VAL A 62 -15.51 7.95 11.14
CA VAL A 62 -15.92 9.24 10.60
C VAL A 62 -17.36 9.11 10.09
N ASN A 63 -18.30 9.70 10.83
CA ASN A 63 -19.73 9.69 10.46
C ASN A 63 -20.06 10.59 9.23
N SER A 64 -19.06 11.13 8.54
CA SER A 64 -19.18 11.97 7.34
C SER A 64 -18.60 11.28 6.10
N SER A 65 -18.83 11.88 4.92
CA SER A 65 -18.11 11.53 3.70
C SER A 65 -16.62 11.84 3.84
N TYR A 66 -15.78 11.06 3.15
CA TYR A 66 -14.35 11.28 3.05
C TYR A 66 -13.90 11.15 1.61
N GLN A 67 -12.98 12.02 1.19
CA GLN A 67 -12.47 12.06 -0.18
C GLN A 67 -10.95 12.05 -0.17
N PHE A 68 -10.37 11.26 -1.05
CA PHE A 68 -8.93 11.21 -1.25
C PHE A 68 -8.58 11.02 -2.73
N GLY A 69 -7.41 11.50 -3.12
CA GLY A 69 -6.84 11.27 -4.44
C GLY A 69 -5.90 10.06 -4.45
N VAL A 70 -5.77 9.43 -5.62
CA VAL A 70 -4.79 8.38 -5.92
C VAL A 70 -4.14 8.63 -7.28
N GLU A 71 -2.83 8.41 -7.36
CA GLU A 71 -2.08 8.52 -8.61
C GLU A 71 -2.03 7.15 -9.30
N GLY A 72 -2.96 6.90 -10.22
CA GLY A 72 -3.09 5.64 -10.96
C GLY A 72 -4.22 4.75 -10.44
N LEU A 73 -4.09 3.43 -10.63
CA LEU A 73 -5.10 2.46 -10.19
C LEU A 73 -4.98 2.25 -8.67
N PRO A 74 -6.02 2.55 -7.85
CA PRO A 74 -5.97 2.31 -6.42
C PRO A 74 -5.94 0.83 -6.07
N ILE A 75 -5.28 0.52 -4.96
CA ILE A 75 -5.39 -0.79 -4.29
C ILE A 75 -6.62 -0.75 -3.40
N CYS A 76 -7.62 -1.56 -3.74
CA CYS A 76 -8.80 -1.80 -2.93
C CYS A 76 -9.28 -3.25 -3.04
N LEU A 77 -10.01 -3.69 -2.03
CA LEU A 77 -10.62 -5.01 -1.90
C LEU A 77 -12.13 -4.81 -1.80
N GLY A 78 -12.97 -5.55 -2.51
CA GLY A 78 -14.40 -5.27 -2.45
C GLY A 78 -15.27 -5.80 -3.58
N GLY A 79 -16.50 -5.30 -3.59
CA GLY A 79 -17.50 -5.57 -4.63
C GLY A 79 -17.40 -4.61 -5.82
N SER A 80 -16.70 -3.48 -5.68
CA SER A 80 -16.52 -2.52 -6.76
C SER A 80 -15.69 -3.09 -7.93
N PRO A 81 -16.02 -2.70 -9.20
CA PRO A 81 -15.43 -3.30 -10.40
C PRO A 81 -13.94 -2.99 -10.62
N HIS A 82 -13.39 -2.02 -9.89
CA HIS A 82 -11.96 -1.67 -9.89
C HIS A 82 -11.21 -2.19 -8.67
N CYS A 83 -11.87 -2.95 -7.79
CA CYS A 83 -11.27 -3.56 -6.61
C CYS A 83 -11.04 -5.06 -6.82
N LEU A 84 -10.10 -5.61 -6.07
CA LEU A 84 -9.88 -7.05 -6.02
C LEU A 84 -11.03 -7.73 -5.30
N HIS A 85 -11.64 -8.71 -5.98
CA HIS A 85 -12.69 -9.51 -5.40
C HIS A 85 -12.14 -10.60 -4.48
N LEU A 86 -12.92 -10.94 -3.47
CA LEU A 86 -12.61 -11.97 -2.50
C LEU A 86 -12.93 -13.36 -3.06
N SER A 87 -12.10 -14.35 -2.72
CA SER A 87 -12.28 -15.76 -3.02
C SER A 87 -11.53 -16.59 -1.97
N HIS A 88 -11.33 -17.87 -2.26
CA HIS A 88 -10.46 -18.74 -1.48
C HIS A 88 -9.31 -19.22 -2.37
N ASP A 89 -8.14 -19.35 -1.78
CA ASP A 89 -7.03 -20.09 -2.35
C ASP A 89 -6.70 -21.28 -1.45
N ALA A 90 -6.09 -22.28 -2.06
CA ALA A 90 -5.62 -23.47 -1.38
C ALA A 90 -4.14 -23.73 -1.70
N TRP A 91 -3.39 -24.16 -0.70
CA TRP A 91 -1.99 -24.53 -0.81
C TRP A 91 -1.80 -25.95 -0.30
N ALA A 92 -0.94 -26.74 -0.95
CA ALA A 92 -0.61 -28.08 -0.49
C ALA A 92 0.78 -28.14 0.14
N VAL A 93 0.87 -28.95 1.18
CA VAL A 93 2.10 -29.40 1.79
C VAL A 93 2.06 -30.92 1.92
N SER A 94 3.20 -31.55 1.69
CA SER A 94 3.38 -32.98 1.85
C SER A 94 3.54 -33.28 3.34
N TYR A 95 2.60 -34.03 3.91
CA TYR A 95 2.59 -34.34 5.34
C TYR A 95 3.06 -35.77 5.54
N ASN A 96 4.14 -35.98 6.29
CA ASN A 96 4.62 -37.34 6.57
C ASN A 96 4.28 -37.71 8.03
N HIS A 97 3.30 -38.60 8.21
CA HIS A 97 3.04 -39.26 9.48
C HIS A 97 3.55 -40.69 9.38
N SER A 98 4.30 -41.11 10.41
CA SER A 98 5.33 -42.15 10.43
C SER A 98 4.98 -43.57 9.96
N HIS A 99 3.81 -43.85 9.37
CA HIS A 99 3.46 -45.20 8.92
C HIS A 99 2.70 -45.35 7.60
N ILE A 100 2.28 -44.28 6.90
CA ILE A 100 1.58 -44.44 5.61
C ILE A 100 1.95 -43.30 4.65
N SER A 101 2.51 -43.67 3.49
CA SER A 101 2.80 -42.79 2.36
C SER A 101 1.53 -42.17 1.78
N ALA A 102 1.57 -40.87 1.47
CA ALA A 102 0.55 -40.05 0.81
C ALA A 102 -0.51 -39.39 1.70
N LEU A 103 -0.09 -38.73 2.79
CA LEU A 103 -0.94 -37.74 3.46
C LEU A 103 -0.68 -36.36 2.83
N SER A 104 -1.70 -35.82 2.17
CA SER A 104 -1.67 -34.43 1.72
C SER A 104 -2.31 -33.57 2.80
N MET A 105 -1.60 -32.52 3.23
CA MET A 105 -2.22 -31.46 4.01
C MET A 105 -2.48 -30.28 3.07
N ILE A 106 -3.72 -29.81 3.04
CA ILE A 106 -4.07 -28.58 2.34
C ILE A 106 -4.43 -27.50 3.34
N ILE A 107 -4.06 -26.27 3.00
CA ILE A 107 -4.37 -25.06 3.74
C ILE A 107 -5.31 -24.26 2.85
N VAL A 108 -6.47 -23.89 3.38
CA VAL A 108 -7.46 -23.08 2.67
C VAL A 108 -7.67 -21.79 3.44
N ALA A 109 -7.49 -20.66 2.77
CA ALA A 109 -7.72 -19.33 3.33
C ALA A 109 -8.43 -18.43 2.32
N GLN A 110 -9.01 -17.34 2.82
CA GLN A 110 -9.53 -16.28 1.97
C GLN A 110 -8.38 -15.55 1.27
N SER A 111 -8.55 -15.32 -0.03
CA SER A 111 -7.56 -14.77 -0.95
C SER A 111 -8.26 -14.04 -2.11
N PHE A 112 -7.55 -13.77 -3.19
CA PHE A 112 -8.08 -13.06 -4.35
C PHE A 112 -8.85 -13.99 -5.28
N LYS A 113 -9.93 -13.46 -5.84
CA LYS A 113 -10.59 -14.08 -6.98
C LYS A 113 -9.72 -13.89 -8.23
N TYR A 114 -9.57 -14.96 -9.00
CA TYR A 114 -8.86 -14.93 -10.27
C TYR A 114 -9.66 -15.59 -11.38
N ASN A 115 -9.34 -15.22 -12.62
CA ASN A 115 -9.95 -15.83 -13.80
C ASN A 115 -9.13 -17.04 -14.26
N HIS A 116 -9.68 -18.24 -14.07
CA HIS A 116 -9.03 -19.51 -14.43
C HIS A 116 -8.81 -19.70 -15.93
N THR A 117 -9.60 -19.03 -16.79
CA THR A 117 -9.55 -19.22 -18.25
C THR A 117 -8.77 -18.12 -18.98
N ALA A 118 -8.36 -17.07 -18.27
CA ALA A 118 -7.60 -15.98 -18.88
C ALA A 118 -6.19 -16.45 -19.25
N VAL A 119 -5.84 -16.35 -20.53
CA VAL A 119 -4.47 -16.54 -21.00
C VAL A 119 -3.79 -15.18 -21.03
N LEU A 120 -2.68 -15.05 -20.32
CA LEU A 120 -1.91 -13.83 -20.20
C LEU A 120 -0.53 -14.01 -20.83
N ASN A 121 -0.18 -13.11 -21.72
CA ASN A 121 1.15 -13.06 -22.35
C ASN A 121 2.06 -12.13 -21.54
N GLU A 122 2.34 -12.50 -20.29
CA GLU A 122 3.26 -11.77 -19.42
C GLU A 122 4.55 -12.58 -19.25
N THR A 123 5.71 -11.90 -19.36
CA THR A 123 7.00 -12.55 -19.14
C THR A 123 7.22 -12.77 -17.65
N LEU A 124 7.23 -14.03 -17.25
CA LEU A 124 7.50 -14.44 -15.88
C LEU A 124 8.90 -14.00 -15.44
N PRO A 125 9.06 -13.47 -14.23
CA PRO A 125 10.36 -13.03 -13.74
C PRO A 125 11.30 -14.22 -13.57
N SER A 126 12.50 -14.11 -14.15
CA SER A 126 13.56 -15.13 -14.04
C SER A 126 14.12 -15.27 -12.62
N THR A 127 13.89 -14.28 -11.76
CA THR A 127 14.31 -14.27 -10.35
C THR A 127 13.45 -15.16 -9.46
N LEU A 128 12.24 -15.56 -9.90
CA LEU A 128 11.36 -16.45 -9.14
C LEU A 128 11.43 -17.87 -9.69
N SER A 129 11.84 -18.81 -8.84
CA SER A 129 11.79 -20.26 -9.14
C SER A 129 10.36 -20.79 -9.04
N LEU A 130 10.11 -21.95 -9.66
CA LEU A 130 8.85 -22.68 -9.46
C LEU A 130 8.72 -23.14 -8.01
N CYS A 131 7.50 -23.11 -7.48
CA CYS A 131 7.24 -23.52 -6.10
C CYS A 131 7.29 -25.04 -5.89
N PRO A 132 8.21 -25.56 -5.06
CA PRO A 132 8.14 -26.95 -4.65
C PRO A 132 6.99 -27.19 -3.67
N ILE A 133 6.52 -28.43 -3.57
CA ILE A 133 5.61 -28.86 -2.50
C ILE A 133 6.47 -29.15 -1.26
N PRO A 134 6.36 -28.37 -0.17
CA PRO A 134 7.21 -28.55 1.00
C PRO A 134 6.80 -29.81 1.77
N ASN A 135 7.79 -30.49 2.35
CA ASN A 135 7.58 -31.62 3.25
C ASN A 135 7.52 -31.12 4.70
N VAL A 136 6.45 -31.47 5.41
CA VAL A 136 6.25 -31.12 6.83
C VAL A 136 6.05 -32.39 7.67
N SER A 137 6.63 -32.40 8.87
CA SER A 137 6.57 -33.53 9.80
C SER A 137 5.29 -33.54 10.63
N GLY A 138 5.00 -34.68 11.27
CA GLY A 138 3.88 -34.88 12.20
C GLY A 138 3.97 -34.07 13.49
N GLY A 139 3.80 -32.75 13.39
CA GLY A 139 3.87 -31.80 14.51
C GLY A 139 4.16 -30.37 14.06
N VAL A 140 3.53 -29.92 12.96
CA VAL A 140 3.83 -28.63 12.32
C VAL A 140 3.71 -27.48 13.33
N SER A 141 4.86 -26.98 13.79
CA SER A 141 4.96 -25.82 14.69
C SER A 141 4.94 -24.52 13.91
N GLN A 142 5.48 -24.52 12.68
CA GLN A 142 5.55 -23.37 11.80
C GLN A 142 5.58 -23.80 10.33
N LEU A 143 4.95 -23.01 9.47
CA LEU A 143 4.99 -23.13 8.02
C LEU A 143 5.96 -22.12 7.42
N GLU A 144 6.84 -22.61 6.55
CA GLU A 144 7.76 -21.77 5.80
C GLU A 144 7.17 -21.42 4.43
N TRP A 145 6.69 -20.19 4.32
CA TRP A 145 6.21 -19.63 3.07
C TRP A 145 7.40 -19.24 2.18
N THR A 146 7.43 -19.76 0.96
CA THR A 146 8.51 -19.47 0.03
C THR A 146 8.04 -18.49 -1.04
N ARG A 147 8.84 -17.45 -1.31
CA ARG A 147 8.56 -16.53 -2.41
C ARG A 147 8.96 -17.19 -3.73
N CYS A 148 8.01 -17.86 -4.36
CA CYS A 148 8.20 -18.60 -5.61
C CYS A 148 6.95 -18.47 -6.48
N ARG A 149 7.07 -18.78 -7.77
CA ARG A 149 5.99 -18.62 -8.75
C ARG A 149 5.30 -19.93 -9.11
N GLY A 150 4.05 -19.80 -9.55
CA GLY A 150 3.33 -20.86 -10.24
C GLY A 150 3.82 -21.09 -11.67
N SER A 151 3.11 -21.98 -12.37
CA SER A 151 3.35 -22.34 -13.77
C SER A 151 3.12 -21.17 -14.73
N GLY A 152 2.16 -20.29 -14.42
CA GLY A 152 1.85 -19.10 -15.20
C GLY A 152 1.09 -18.04 -14.40
N PRO A 153 1.02 -16.80 -14.91
CA PRO A 153 0.32 -15.70 -14.25
C PRO A 153 -1.20 -15.92 -14.26
N ARG A 154 -1.89 -15.49 -13.19
CA ARG A 154 -3.36 -15.46 -13.12
C ARG A 154 -3.87 -14.03 -13.18
N LEU A 155 -4.96 -13.81 -13.91
CA LEU A 155 -5.62 -12.51 -13.98
C LEU A 155 -6.52 -12.33 -12.75
N LEU A 156 -6.23 -11.33 -11.91
CA LEU A 156 -7.07 -10.99 -10.77
C LEU A 156 -8.10 -9.92 -11.09
N LEU A 157 -7.67 -8.86 -11.81
CA LEU A 157 -8.51 -7.71 -12.11
C LEU A 157 -8.12 -7.10 -13.47
N GLU A 158 -9.13 -6.76 -14.26
CA GLU A 158 -8.99 -6.00 -15.49
C GLU A 158 -9.79 -4.70 -15.37
N VAL A 159 -9.10 -3.55 -15.45
CA VAL A 159 -9.73 -2.24 -15.48
C VAL A 159 -9.49 -1.59 -16.83
N LYS A 160 -10.57 -1.34 -17.56
CA LYS A 160 -10.53 -0.63 -18.85
C LYS A 160 -10.68 0.87 -18.62
N GLY A 161 -9.60 1.62 -18.85
CA GLY A 161 -9.64 3.07 -18.99
C GLY A 161 -9.93 3.51 -20.42
N LYS A 162 -10.08 4.83 -20.64
CA LYS A 162 -10.32 5.39 -21.99
C LYS A 162 -9.13 5.20 -22.94
N SER A 163 -7.90 5.22 -22.43
CA SER A 163 -6.65 5.17 -23.22
C SER A 163 -5.70 4.04 -22.81
N CYS A 164 -5.96 3.35 -21.69
CA CYS A 164 -5.11 2.30 -21.18
C CYS A 164 -5.94 1.19 -20.54
N LYS A 165 -5.47 -0.05 -20.67
CA LYS A 165 -6.00 -1.23 -19.99
C LYS A 165 -5.02 -1.60 -18.88
N CYS A 166 -5.47 -1.51 -17.63
CA CYS A 166 -4.69 -1.93 -16.49
C CYS A 166 -5.07 -3.38 -16.13
N LEU A 167 -4.06 -4.25 -16.06
CA LEU A 167 -4.20 -5.64 -15.65
C LEU A 167 -3.50 -5.82 -14.33
N VAL A 168 -4.18 -6.37 -13.34
CA VAL A 168 -3.56 -6.85 -12.10
C VAL A 168 -3.48 -8.36 -12.20
N THR A 169 -2.26 -8.87 -12.09
CA THR A 169 -1.92 -10.28 -12.26
C THR A 169 -1.28 -10.81 -10.99
N ASP A 170 -1.30 -12.13 -10.82
CA ASP A 170 -0.62 -12.83 -9.72
C ASP A 170 0.32 -13.88 -10.30
N TRP A 171 1.57 -13.89 -9.82
CA TRP A 171 2.57 -14.91 -10.17
C TRP A 171 2.63 -16.07 -9.18
N SER A 172 1.87 -16.00 -8.09
CA SER A 172 1.84 -17.02 -7.05
C SER A 172 1.20 -18.32 -7.55
N VAL A 173 1.19 -19.31 -6.65
CA VAL A 173 0.61 -20.63 -6.92
C VAL A 173 -0.89 -20.60 -6.66
N HIS A 174 -1.66 -21.16 -7.58
CA HIS A 174 -3.09 -21.35 -7.41
C HIS A 174 -3.41 -22.83 -7.60
N GLY A 175 -2.93 -23.62 -6.65
CA GLY A 175 -2.98 -25.08 -6.73
C GLY A 175 -4.36 -25.64 -6.44
N ASP A 176 -4.65 -26.75 -7.10
CA ASP A 176 -5.88 -27.51 -6.97
C ASP A 176 -5.63 -29.00 -7.21
N PHE A 177 -6.58 -29.83 -6.79
CA PHE A 177 -6.57 -31.25 -7.16
C PHE A 177 -7.22 -31.42 -8.53
N GLN A 178 -6.47 -32.08 -9.42
CA GLN A 178 -6.95 -32.47 -10.73
C GLN A 178 -6.55 -33.91 -11.01
N THR A 179 -7.17 -34.46 -12.04
CA THR A 179 -6.81 -35.75 -12.62
C THR A 179 -5.46 -35.63 -13.35
N LYS A 180 -4.56 -36.59 -13.10
CA LYS A 180 -3.12 -36.48 -13.45
C LYS A 180 -2.81 -36.27 -14.92
N PHE A 181 -3.58 -36.86 -15.84
CA PHE A 181 -3.27 -36.85 -17.27
C PHE A 181 -4.22 -35.95 -18.06
N SER A 182 -5.47 -35.88 -17.64
CA SER A 182 -6.53 -35.11 -18.29
C SER A 182 -6.69 -33.70 -17.73
N HIS A 183 -6.08 -33.37 -16.60
CA HIS A 183 -6.14 -32.04 -15.95
C HIS A 183 -7.59 -31.57 -15.71
N VAL A 184 -8.48 -32.50 -15.39
CA VAL A 184 -9.89 -32.23 -15.11
C VAL A 184 -10.06 -31.94 -13.63
N ASN A 185 -10.75 -30.84 -13.33
CA ASN A 185 -11.11 -30.47 -11.97
C ASN A 185 -12.05 -31.50 -11.36
N LEU A 186 -11.80 -31.83 -10.09
CA LEU A 186 -12.62 -32.78 -9.37
C LEU A 186 -13.96 -32.20 -8.95
N HIS A 187 -14.99 -33.05 -8.95
CA HIS A 187 -16.27 -32.72 -8.35
C HIS A 187 -16.25 -33.03 -6.84
N TRP A 188 -16.28 -31.99 -6.01
CA TRP A 188 -16.14 -32.13 -4.57
C TRP A 188 -17.48 -32.38 -3.86
N HIS A 189 -17.49 -33.36 -2.98
CA HIS A 189 -18.53 -33.64 -2.01
C HIS A 189 -18.16 -33.07 -0.65
N LYS A 190 -19.01 -32.18 -0.12
CA LYS A 190 -18.79 -31.52 1.17
C LYS A 190 -19.58 -32.22 2.27
N GLY A 191 -18.86 -32.81 3.22
CA GLY A 191 -19.40 -33.25 4.51
C GLY A 191 -19.22 -32.17 5.59
N ASN A 192 -19.68 -32.46 6.81
CA ASN A 192 -19.60 -31.50 7.93
C ASN A 192 -18.15 -31.08 8.25
N HIS A 193 -17.25 -32.07 8.33
CA HIS A 193 -15.83 -31.87 8.68
C HIS A 193 -14.89 -32.55 7.68
N SER A 194 -15.38 -32.86 6.48
CA SER A 194 -14.59 -33.52 5.44
C SER A 194 -15.00 -33.05 4.07
N ILE A 195 -14.06 -33.12 3.15
CA ILE A 195 -14.31 -33.00 1.72
C ILE A 195 -13.78 -34.27 1.04
N SER A 196 -14.50 -34.76 0.05
CA SER A 196 -14.07 -35.92 -0.72
C SER A 196 -14.38 -35.74 -2.19
N ALA A 197 -13.64 -36.44 -3.03
CA ALA A 197 -13.88 -36.47 -4.46
C ALA A 197 -13.38 -37.78 -5.05
N ASP A 198 -13.97 -38.15 -6.19
CA ASP A 198 -13.60 -39.33 -6.95
C ASP A 198 -13.06 -38.90 -8.33
N GLY A 199 -12.13 -39.69 -8.86
CA GLY A 199 -11.52 -39.51 -10.17
C GLY A 199 -11.43 -40.83 -10.93
N ASN A 200 -11.55 -40.74 -12.26
CA ASN A 200 -11.35 -41.85 -13.19
C ASN A 200 -9.88 -42.25 -13.32
N GLU A 201 -8.96 -41.36 -12.99
CA GLU A 201 -7.52 -41.57 -12.99
C GLU A 201 -6.88 -41.03 -11.70
N THR A 202 -5.58 -41.25 -11.54
CA THR A 202 -4.84 -40.81 -10.35
C THR A 202 -5.04 -39.31 -10.12
N ILE A 203 -5.44 -38.96 -8.91
CA ILE A 203 -5.61 -37.58 -8.48
C ILE A 203 -4.26 -37.04 -8.00
N ILE A 204 -3.88 -35.84 -8.44
CA ILE A 204 -2.68 -35.16 -7.97
C ILE A 204 -2.96 -33.68 -7.70
N TRP A 205 -2.11 -33.06 -6.88
CA TRP A 205 -2.10 -31.62 -6.67
C TRP A 205 -1.27 -30.94 -7.76
N HIS A 206 -1.82 -29.89 -8.38
CA HIS A 206 -1.16 -29.09 -9.41
C HIS A 206 -0.71 -27.70 -8.91
N ASP A 207 0.15 -27.07 -9.71
CA ASP A 207 0.61 -25.67 -9.58
C ASP A 207 1.47 -25.33 -8.34
N GLY A 208 2.17 -26.31 -7.74
CA GLY A 208 3.19 -26.06 -6.70
C GLY A 208 2.67 -26.04 -5.27
N GLY A 209 3.51 -25.61 -4.32
CA GLY A 209 3.25 -25.73 -2.88
C GLY A 209 2.77 -24.46 -2.19
N LEU A 210 3.54 -23.97 -1.21
CA LEU A 210 3.16 -22.91 -0.29
C LEU A 210 3.87 -21.58 -0.63
N SER A 211 3.17 -20.68 -1.33
CA SER A 211 3.66 -19.35 -1.70
C SER A 211 2.59 -18.29 -1.45
N PRO A 212 2.96 -17.13 -0.86
CA PRO A 212 2.00 -16.07 -0.61
C PRO A 212 1.49 -15.51 -1.96
N PRO A 213 0.22 -15.08 -2.05
CA PRO A 213 -0.28 -14.30 -3.17
C PRO A 213 0.62 -13.11 -3.48
N MET A 214 0.94 -12.90 -4.75
CA MET A 214 1.86 -11.85 -5.24
C MET A 214 1.17 -10.99 -6.31
N PRO A 215 0.05 -10.34 -5.98
CA PRO A 215 -0.62 -9.47 -6.93
C PRO A 215 0.29 -8.28 -7.29
N HIS A 216 0.28 -7.91 -8.57
CA HIS A 216 1.04 -6.80 -9.12
C HIS A 216 0.36 -6.26 -10.37
N LEU A 217 0.72 -5.04 -10.77
CA LEU A 217 0.32 -4.52 -12.06
C LEU A 217 1.13 -5.21 -13.16
N ALA A 218 0.48 -5.72 -14.20
CA ALA A 218 1.16 -6.43 -15.27
C ALA A 218 2.26 -5.56 -15.90
N ASN A 219 3.42 -6.16 -16.14
CA ASN A 219 4.65 -5.49 -16.59
C ASN A 219 5.27 -4.49 -15.61
N ALA A 220 4.77 -4.38 -14.37
CA ALA A 220 5.41 -3.63 -13.31
C ALA A 220 6.26 -4.57 -12.43
N SER A 221 7.36 -4.04 -11.88
CA SER A 221 8.23 -4.78 -10.96
C SER A 221 7.69 -4.82 -9.51
N GLN A 222 6.66 -4.01 -9.22
CA GLN A 222 6.20 -3.76 -7.88
C GLN A 222 5.12 -4.78 -7.47
N ILE A 223 5.47 -5.63 -6.51
CA ILE A 223 4.61 -6.70 -5.98
C ILE A 223 3.99 -6.26 -4.66
N GLN A 224 2.73 -6.64 -4.42
CA GLN A 224 1.98 -6.40 -3.20
C GLN A 224 1.70 -7.75 -2.48
N GLY A 225 2.73 -8.37 -1.91
CA GLY A 225 2.69 -9.74 -1.38
C GLY A 225 2.10 -9.89 0.03
N HIS A 226 1.75 -8.78 0.69
CA HIS A 226 1.20 -8.80 2.05
C HIS A 226 -0.30 -8.47 2.13
N ILE A 227 -0.87 -7.80 1.13
CA ILE A 227 -2.25 -7.29 1.20
C ILE A 227 -3.32 -8.40 1.31
N TRP A 228 -3.02 -9.62 0.84
CA TRP A 228 -3.92 -10.78 0.95
C TRP A 228 -4.19 -11.17 2.41
N LYS A 229 -3.29 -10.84 3.34
CA LYS A 229 -3.47 -11.10 4.78
C LYS A 229 -4.72 -10.43 5.33
N LEU A 230 -5.12 -9.27 4.77
CA LEU A 230 -6.37 -8.60 5.12
C LEU A 230 -7.60 -9.47 4.79
N LEU A 231 -7.55 -10.19 3.66
CA LEU A 231 -8.59 -11.13 3.25
C LEU A 231 -8.56 -12.40 4.08
N ALA A 232 -7.37 -12.94 4.35
CA ALA A 232 -7.22 -14.12 5.18
C ALA A 232 -7.69 -13.91 6.63
N ALA A 233 -7.72 -12.67 7.13
CA ALA A 233 -8.32 -12.33 8.42
C ALA A 233 -9.86 -12.33 8.43
N SER A 234 -10.53 -12.47 7.27
CA SER A 234 -12.00 -12.41 7.17
C SER A 234 -12.71 -13.67 7.63
N LYS A 235 -12.09 -14.83 7.43
CA LYS A 235 -12.62 -16.16 7.78
C LYS A 235 -11.50 -16.98 8.37
N PRO A 236 -11.80 -18.00 9.18
CA PRO A 236 -10.76 -18.88 9.70
C PRO A 236 -10.04 -19.60 8.55
N MET A 237 -8.72 -19.69 8.65
CA MET A 237 -7.92 -20.57 7.82
C MET A 237 -8.19 -22.01 8.24
N PHE A 238 -8.42 -22.89 7.28
CA PHE A 238 -8.68 -24.31 7.54
C PHE A 238 -7.52 -25.16 7.05
N THR A 239 -7.16 -26.14 7.87
CA THR A 239 -6.20 -27.18 7.49
C THR A 239 -6.95 -28.47 7.30
N PHE A 240 -6.80 -29.12 6.14
CA PHE A 240 -7.35 -30.44 5.92
C PHE A 240 -6.23 -31.45 5.73
N THR A 241 -6.41 -32.63 6.28
CA THR A 241 -5.47 -33.75 6.20
C THR A 241 -6.21 -35.00 5.78
N GLY A 242 -5.64 -35.78 4.89
CA GLY A 242 -6.19 -37.08 4.58
C GLY A 242 -5.39 -37.80 3.52
N ASN A 243 -5.95 -38.88 3.00
CA ASN A 243 -5.26 -39.81 2.14
C ASN A 243 -6.02 -40.05 0.83
N MET A 244 -5.28 -40.55 -0.15
CA MET A 244 -5.85 -41.10 -1.37
C MET A 244 -6.00 -42.60 -1.21
N SER A 245 -7.13 -43.12 -1.68
CA SER A 245 -7.50 -44.52 -1.62
C SER A 245 -7.94 -45.00 -3.00
N LEU A 246 -7.76 -46.29 -3.26
CA LEU A 246 -8.23 -46.93 -4.49
C LEU A 246 -9.44 -47.79 -4.14
N ASN A 247 -10.59 -47.46 -4.73
CA ASN A 247 -11.83 -48.20 -4.59
C ASN A 247 -12.13 -49.00 -5.87
N LEU A 248 -11.80 -50.28 -5.85
CA LEU A 248 -12.01 -51.19 -6.98
C LEU A 248 -13.49 -51.53 -7.25
N THR A 249 -14.41 -51.17 -6.35
CA THR A 249 -15.85 -51.39 -6.56
C THR A 249 -16.49 -50.36 -7.50
N ASN A 250 -15.92 -49.16 -7.59
CA ASN A 250 -16.37 -48.12 -8.51
C ASN A 250 -15.41 -48.05 -9.70
N ILE A 251 -15.66 -48.91 -10.70
CA ILE A 251 -14.76 -49.05 -11.86
C ILE A 251 -14.67 -47.75 -12.68
N ALA A 252 -15.72 -46.92 -12.68
CA ALA A 252 -15.73 -45.66 -13.42
C ALA A 252 -14.84 -44.58 -12.79
N ASN A 253 -14.85 -44.48 -11.45
CA ASN A 253 -14.04 -43.54 -10.69
C ASN A 253 -13.35 -44.24 -9.51
N PRO A 254 -12.27 -45.01 -9.77
CA PRO A 254 -11.66 -45.85 -8.74
C PRO A 254 -10.75 -45.07 -7.79
N PHE A 255 -10.31 -43.85 -8.12
CA PHE A 255 -9.42 -43.07 -7.26
C PHE A 255 -10.23 -42.12 -6.39
N HIS A 256 -10.14 -42.28 -5.07
CA HIS A 256 -10.92 -41.50 -4.11
C HIS A 256 -9.99 -40.76 -3.15
N ILE A 257 -10.20 -39.45 -3.00
CA ILE A 257 -9.50 -38.62 -2.03
C ILE A 257 -10.48 -38.23 -0.92
N THR A 258 -10.06 -38.38 0.33
CA THR A 258 -10.77 -37.86 1.50
C THR A 258 -9.86 -36.94 2.29
N LEU A 259 -10.36 -35.77 2.66
CA LEU A 259 -9.64 -34.80 3.46
C LEU A 259 -10.52 -34.40 4.63
N HIS A 260 -10.01 -34.59 5.84
CA HIS A 260 -10.69 -34.23 7.08
C HIS A 260 -10.15 -32.91 7.62
N ARG A 261 -11.03 -32.03 8.08
CA ARG A 261 -10.66 -30.78 8.74
C ARG A 261 -9.93 -31.12 10.03
N ASN A 262 -8.66 -30.75 10.11
CA ASN A 262 -7.81 -30.97 11.26
C ASN A 262 -7.88 -29.81 12.26
N SER A 263 -7.73 -28.57 11.78
CA SER A 263 -7.73 -27.36 12.62
C SER A 263 -8.29 -26.14 11.89
N SER A 264 -8.73 -25.16 12.66
CA SER A 264 -9.16 -23.85 12.17
C SER A 264 -8.47 -22.74 12.97
N ARG A 265 -7.94 -21.71 12.29
CA ARG A 265 -7.20 -20.61 12.93
C ARG A 265 -7.74 -19.27 12.49
N TYR A 266 -7.93 -18.37 13.46
CA TYR A 266 -8.30 -16.99 13.21
C TYR A 266 -7.06 -16.11 13.27
N VAL A 267 -6.94 -15.21 12.31
CA VAL A 267 -5.82 -14.27 12.21
C VAL A 267 -6.36 -12.85 12.30
N ILE A 268 -5.59 -11.98 12.96
CA ILE A 268 -5.77 -10.54 12.93
C ILE A 268 -4.75 -9.98 11.94
N ALA A 269 -5.18 -9.09 11.05
CA ALA A 269 -4.30 -8.42 10.10
C ALA A 269 -4.32 -6.91 10.33
N CYS A 270 -3.14 -6.29 10.41
CA CYS A 270 -2.99 -4.87 10.69
C CYS A 270 -2.04 -4.20 9.72
N VAL A 271 -2.29 -2.93 9.43
CA VAL A 271 -1.32 -2.02 8.82
C VAL A 271 -0.73 -1.13 9.90
N ARG A 272 0.50 -0.68 9.71
CA ARG A 272 1.16 0.29 10.60
C ARG A 272 1.36 1.61 9.89
N LYS A 273 1.55 2.67 10.68
CA LYS A 273 1.99 3.98 10.16
C LYS A 273 3.15 3.78 9.16
N PRO A 274 3.12 4.46 8.00
CA PRO A 274 2.22 5.55 7.62
C PRO A 274 0.89 5.10 6.97
N TYR A 275 0.51 3.82 7.04
CA TYR A 275 -0.68 3.29 6.39
C TYR A 275 -1.89 3.21 7.33
N LEU A 276 -3.09 3.33 6.75
CA LEU A 276 -4.38 3.09 7.40
C LEU A 276 -5.33 2.40 6.42
N LEU A 277 -6.32 1.69 6.95
CA LEU A 277 -7.40 1.12 6.18
C LEU A 277 -8.61 2.03 6.25
N LEU A 278 -9.33 2.16 5.14
CA LEU A 278 -10.60 2.87 5.07
C LEU A 278 -11.66 1.97 4.48
N THR A 279 -12.74 1.74 5.23
CA THR A 279 -13.90 0.95 4.81
C THR A 279 -15.12 1.84 4.62
N GLY A 280 -16.04 1.41 3.77
CA GLY A 280 -17.26 2.14 3.47
C GLY A 280 -17.80 1.80 2.08
N VAL A 281 -18.71 2.64 1.60
CA VAL A 281 -19.23 2.58 0.23
C VAL A 281 -18.50 3.62 -0.60
N PHE A 282 -17.84 3.20 -1.68
CA PHE A 282 -16.97 4.08 -2.45
C PHE A 282 -17.46 4.30 -3.88
N LYS A 283 -17.10 5.46 -4.42
CA LYS A 283 -17.18 5.75 -5.85
C LYS A 283 -15.82 6.26 -6.31
N TRP A 284 -15.24 5.57 -7.29
CA TRP A 284 -13.99 5.99 -7.92
C TRP A 284 -14.26 6.68 -9.25
N ASP A 285 -13.74 7.89 -9.42
CA ASP A 285 -13.71 8.57 -10.70
C ASP A 285 -12.38 8.35 -11.39
N ASN A 286 -12.41 7.51 -12.43
CA ASN A 286 -11.25 7.17 -13.24
C ASN A 286 -10.66 8.37 -14.01
N ASN A 287 -11.41 9.46 -14.24
CA ASN A 287 -10.86 10.62 -14.96
C ASN A 287 -10.04 11.54 -14.04
N THR A 288 -10.48 11.71 -12.79
CA THR A 288 -9.84 12.62 -11.83
C THR A 288 -8.89 11.91 -10.87
N GLY A 289 -8.96 10.57 -10.79
CA GLY A 289 -8.20 9.80 -9.79
C GLY A 289 -8.73 10.01 -8.36
N VAL A 290 -9.95 10.52 -8.23
CA VAL A 290 -10.58 10.81 -6.94
C VAL A 290 -11.44 9.63 -6.49
N VAL A 291 -11.32 9.27 -5.23
CA VAL A 291 -12.19 8.28 -4.57
C VAL A 291 -13.02 8.97 -3.49
N ASN A 292 -14.33 8.79 -3.58
CA ASN A 292 -15.30 9.35 -2.64
C ASN A 292 -15.92 8.23 -1.81
N CYS A 293 -15.72 8.27 -0.50
CA CYS A 293 -16.44 7.45 0.46
C CYS A 293 -17.75 8.14 0.87
N ILE A 294 -18.88 7.44 0.71
CA ILE A 294 -20.23 7.97 0.92
C ILE A 294 -20.82 7.38 2.19
N ASN A 295 -20.86 8.19 3.24
CA ASN A 295 -21.43 7.89 4.57
C ASN A 295 -20.78 6.69 5.28
N ASN A 296 -20.68 6.75 6.62
CA ASN A 296 -20.14 5.68 7.47
C ASN A 296 -18.72 5.21 7.10
N CYS A 297 -17.85 6.16 6.77
CA CYS A 297 -16.46 5.89 6.44
C CYS A 297 -15.67 5.60 7.74
N THR A 298 -15.10 4.41 7.85
CA THR A 298 -14.41 4.01 9.09
C THR A 298 -12.94 3.75 8.82
N PHE A 299 -12.08 4.44 9.57
CA PHE A 299 -10.64 4.21 9.57
C PHE A 299 -10.30 3.10 10.55
N LEU A 300 -9.47 2.17 10.09
CA LEU A 300 -9.05 1.01 10.87
C LEU A 300 -7.54 0.82 10.73
N SER A 301 -6.89 0.51 11.84
CA SER A 301 -5.50 0.01 11.82
C SER A 301 -5.45 -1.51 11.64
N CYS A 302 -6.46 -2.21 12.14
CA CYS A 302 -6.51 -3.67 12.23
C CYS A 302 -7.89 -4.22 11.89
N ILE A 303 -7.91 -5.43 11.34
CA ILE A 303 -9.13 -6.15 11.00
C ILE A 303 -9.03 -7.61 11.45
N ASN A 304 -10.18 -8.16 11.88
CA ASN A 304 -10.33 -9.55 12.28
C ASN A 304 -11.67 -10.13 11.79
N ALA A 305 -11.88 -11.43 11.96
CA ALA A 305 -13.07 -12.12 11.46
C ALA A 305 -14.39 -11.59 12.08
N THR A 306 -14.36 -11.16 13.34
CA THR A 306 -15.56 -10.57 13.99
C THR A 306 -15.95 -9.25 13.34
N TRP A 307 -14.98 -8.41 13.01
CA TRP A 307 -15.24 -7.16 12.30
C TRP A 307 -15.82 -7.42 10.92
N TRP A 308 -15.23 -8.35 10.16
CA TRP A 308 -15.72 -8.72 8.82
C TRP A 308 -17.18 -9.20 8.88
N ASN A 309 -17.50 -10.12 9.79
CA ASN A 309 -18.86 -10.64 9.89
C ASN A 309 -19.91 -9.58 10.25
N ASN A 310 -19.52 -8.53 10.99
CA ASN A 310 -20.46 -7.52 11.48
C ASN A 310 -20.59 -6.30 10.55
N ASN A 311 -19.56 -5.97 9.77
CA ASN A 311 -19.48 -4.69 9.04
C ASN A 311 -19.32 -4.85 7.52
N TRP A 312 -19.07 -6.06 7.02
CA TRP A 312 -18.79 -6.28 5.60
C TRP A 312 -20.01 -6.78 4.83
N ASN A 313 -20.29 -6.13 3.69
CA ASN A 313 -21.22 -6.61 2.69
C ASN A 313 -20.48 -6.81 1.37
N GLU A 314 -20.37 -8.06 0.91
CA GLU A 314 -19.61 -8.43 -0.29
C GLU A 314 -20.03 -7.67 -1.56
N SER A 315 -21.28 -7.19 -1.63
CA SER A 315 -21.81 -6.49 -2.81
C SER A 315 -21.63 -4.98 -2.78
N HIS A 316 -21.33 -4.37 -1.63
CA HIS A 316 -21.40 -2.89 -1.46
C HIS A 316 -20.25 -2.30 -0.63
N SER A 317 -19.55 -3.12 0.15
CA SER A 317 -18.42 -2.68 0.95
C SER A 317 -17.14 -2.81 0.14
N ASP A 318 -16.33 -1.77 0.17
CA ASP A 318 -14.93 -1.85 -0.24
C ASP A 318 -14.01 -1.49 0.92
N LEU A 319 -12.76 -1.91 0.81
CA LEU A 319 -11.67 -1.63 1.72
C LEU A 319 -10.53 -1.03 0.91
N TYR A 320 -10.17 0.21 1.23
CA TYR A 320 -9.04 0.91 0.63
C TYR A 320 -7.87 0.95 1.59
N ILE A 321 -6.67 0.88 1.03
CA ILE A 321 -5.44 1.15 1.79
C ILE A 321 -5.02 2.58 1.49
N LEU A 322 -4.86 3.35 2.55
CA LEU A 322 -4.43 4.73 2.51
C LEU A 322 -3.04 4.88 3.10
N ARG A 323 -2.33 5.91 2.67
CA ARG A 323 -1.01 6.30 3.17
C ARG A 323 -1.03 7.77 3.57
N ALA A 324 -0.51 8.08 4.75
CA ALA A 324 -0.34 9.46 5.21
C ALA A 324 0.57 10.20 4.23
N ARG A 325 0.19 11.43 3.87
CA ARG A 325 1.05 12.31 3.07
C ARG A 325 2.24 12.73 3.92
N LYS A 326 3.42 12.71 3.31
CA LYS A 326 4.64 13.20 3.97
C LYS A 326 4.71 14.72 3.95
N GLU A 327 4.17 15.34 2.91
CA GLU A 327 4.32 16.78 2.66
C GLU A 327 3.10 17.30 1.89
N THR A 328 2.74 18.56 2.09
CA THR A 328 1.77 19.27 1.24
C THR A 328 2.14 20.75 1.17
N TRP A 329 1.93 21.34 -0.01
CA TRP A 329 2.07 22.76 -0.24
C TRP A 329 0.68 23.36 -0.42
N LEU A 330 0.31 24.33 0.41
CA LEU A 330 -0.96 25.06 0.28
C LEU A 330 -0.66 26.47 -0.22
N THR A 331 -1.36 26.91 -1.26
CA THR A 331 -1.31 28.33 -1.65
C THR A 331 -1.86 29.18 -0.52
N VAL A 332 -1.13 30.21 -0.14
CA VAL A 332 -1.56 31.16 0.88
C VAL A 332 -1.64 32.54 0.29
N ASN A 333 -2.80 33.18 0.45
CA ASN A 333 -2.94 34.59 0.15
C ASN A 333 -2.51 35.38 1.38
N LEU A 334 -1.33 36.00 1.30
CA LEU A 334 -0.83 36.81 2.40
C LEU A 334 -1.52 38.17 2.37
N THR A 335 -2.24 38.51 3.44
CA THR A 335 -2.86 39.84 3.62
C THR A 335 -1.82 40.94 3.89
N ARG A 336 -0.56 40.57 4.14
CA ARG A 336 0.58 41.46 4.36
C ARG A 336 1.79 40.99 3.56
N THR A 337 2.71 41.89 3.22
CA THR A 337 3.99 41.52 2.60
C THR A 337 4.75 40.55 3.51
N TRP A 338 5.33 39.50 2.91
CA TRP A 338 6.17 38.54 3.64
C TRP A 338 7.33 39.29 4.30
N SER A 339 7.45 39.24 5.62
CA SER A 339 8.61 39.77 6.34
C SER A 339 9.23 38.67 7.19
N GLU A 340 10.56 38.57 7.13
CA GLU A 340 11.35 37.52 7.79
C GLU A 340 11.21 37.52 9.33
N SER A 341 10.67 38.60 9.92
CA SER A 341 10.15 38.62 11.30
C SER A 341 9.22 39.83 11.50
N ALA A 342 8.42 39.84 12.58
CA ALA A 342 7.60 41.00 12.97
C ALA A 342 8.46 42.21 13.41
N GLU A 343 9.69 41.94 13.86
CA GLU A 343 10.66 42.96 14.28
C GLU A 343 11.22 43.72 13.08
N VAL A 344 11.52 43.02 11.98
CA VAL A 344 12.04 43.63 10.75
C VAL A 344 10.99 44.55 10.09
N THR A 345 9.70 44.22 10.16
CA THR A 345 8.63 45.09 9.65
C THR A 345 8.51 46.40 10.43
N GLN A 346 8.76 46.38 11.75
CA GLN A 346 8.79 47.59 12.58
C GLN A 346 10.02 48.45 12.25
N ILE A 347 11.19 47.83 12.09
CA ILE A 347 12.42 48.53 11.72
C ILE A 347 12.28 49.20 10.35
N TYR A 348 11.66 48.52 9.37
CA TYR A 348 11.46 49.08 8.03
C TYR A 348 10.49 50.27 8.04
N LYS A 349 9.39 50.20 8.82
CA LYS A 349 8.47 51.33 9.01
C LYS A 349 9.14 52.51 9.69
N VAL A 350 9.93 52.26 10.74
CA VAL A 350 10.68 53.30 11.46
C VAL A 350 11.73 53.94 10.55
N MET A 351 12.45 53.16 9.73
CA MET A 351 13.36 53.69 8.72
C MET A 351 12.64 54.51 7.64
N GLN A 352 11.48 54.05 7.14
CA GLN A 352 10.70 54.81 6.17
C GLN A 352 10.20 56.14 6.72
N ASP A 353 9.69 56.16 7.96
CA ASP A 353 9.27 57.39 8.63
C ASP A 353 10.46 58.34 8.85
N LEU A 354 11.62 57.82 9.29
CA LEU A 354 12.84 58.61 9.46
C LEU A 354 13.36 59.20 8.15
N VAL A 355 13.31 58.44 7.05
CA VAL A 355 13.73 58.91 5.71
C VAL A 355 12.73 59.94 5.17
N HIS A 356 11.42 59.76 5.40
CA HIS A 356 10.41 60.73 4.97
C HIS A 356 10.46 62.04 5.75
N HIS A 357 10.74 62.00 7.06
CA HIS A 357 10.83 63.20 7.90
C HIS A 357 12.11 64.00 7.68
N SER A 358 13.17 63.38 7.17
CA SER A 358 14.52 63.97 7.09
C SER A 358 14.93 64.42 5.67
N ARG A 359 13.98 64.85 4.83
CA ARG A 359 14.24 65.39 3.47
C ARG A 359 15.40 66.41 3.41
N ARG A 360 15.64 67.18 4.48
CA ARG A 360 16.77 68.12 4.58
C ARG A 360 18.13 67.48 4.89
N MET A 361 18.16 66.36 5.61
CA MET A 361 19.40 65.69 6.01
C MET A 361 19.93 64.76 4.91
N VAL A 362 19.04 64.13 4.13
CA VAL A 362 19.41 63.30 2.97
C VAL A 362 20.19 64.11 1.93
N GLY A 363 19.79 65.37 1.67
CA GLY A 363 20.52 66.26 0.77
C GLY A 363 21.95 66.55 1.24
N ILE A 364 22.16 66.74 2.55
CA ILE A 364 23.47 67.03 3.13
C ILE A 364 24.38 65.79 3.05
N VAL A 365 23.84 64.61 3.34
CA VAL A 365 24.60 63.34 3.28
C VAL A 365 24.95 62.96 1.84
N VAL A 366 24.05 63.16 0.88
CA VAL A 366 24.34 62.94 -0.54
C VAL A 366 25.43 63.91 -1.03
N THR A 367 25.40 65.17 -0.60
CA THR A 367 26.44 66.16 -0.97
C THR A 367 27.80 65.82 -0.34
N ALA A 368 27.81 65.36 0.91
CA ALA A 368 29.03 64.92 1.60
C ALA A 368 29.63 63.65 0.99
N VAL A 369 28.79 62.69 0.58
CA VAL A 369 29.22 61.44 -0.07
C VAL A 369 29.69 61.69 -1.51
N ILE A 370 29.08 62.61 -2.25
CA ILE A 370 29.59 63.02 -3.58
C ILE A 370 30.95 63.73 -3.45
N GLY A 371 31.18 64.50 -2.38
CA GLY A 371 32.49 65.07 -2.05
C GLY A 371 33.54 64.02 -1.67
N LEU A 372 33.13 62.95 -0.97
CA LEU A 372 34.03 61.87 -0.53
C LEU A 372 34.36 60.85 -1.63
N VAL A 373 33.49 60.66 -2.62
CA VAL A 373 33.70 59.73 -3.75
C VAL A 373 34.66 60.29 -4.81
N ALA A 374 35.06 61.55 -4.72
CA ALA A 374 36.11 62.12 -5.58
C ALA A 374 37.53 61.61 -5.24
N ILE A 375 37.74 60.88 -4.12
CA ILE A 375 39.10 60.58 -3.62
C ILE A 375 39.43 59.08 -3.43
N SER A 376 38.54 58.10 -3.58
CA SER A 376 39.00 56.69 -3.51
C SER A 376 38.10 55.66 -4.20
N SER A 377 38.73 54.85 -5.06
CA SER A 377 38.18 53.67 -5.77
C SER A 377 38.19 52.40 -4.91
N THR A 378 37.14 51.57 -5.06
CA THR A 378 37.01 50.12 -4.69
C THR A 378 37.12 49.76 -3.19
N ALA A 379 36.33 48.87 -2.58
CA ALA A 379 35.54 47.75 -3.07
C ALA A 379 34.32 47.45 -2.16
N ALA A 380 33.23 46.97 -2.77
CA ALA A 380 32.05 46.44 -2.10
C ALA A 380 32.09 44.90 -2.13
N VAL A 381 32.35 44.26 -1.00
CA VAL A 381 32.15 42.80 -0.83
C VAL A 381 31.73 42.52 0.61
N ALA A 382 30.42 42.54 0.85
CA ALA A 382 29.78 41.98 2.05
C ALA A 382 28.32 41.59 1.77
N GLY A 383 27.63 42.33 0.89
CA GLY A 383 26.24 42.06 0.50
C GLY A 383 26.01 40.85 -0.41
N LEU A 384 27.07 40.27 -1.00
CA LEU A 384 26.94 39.10 -1.88
C LEU A 384 26.95 37.77 -1.10
N ALA A 385 27.51 37.75 0.12
CA ALA A 385 27.60 36.53 0.93
C ALA A 385 26.25 36.08 1.51
N LEU A 386 25.34 37.03 1.80
CA LEU A 386 24.00 36.71 2.34
C LEU A 386 23.05 36.16 1.27
N HIS A 387 23.27 36.52 0.00
CA HIS A 387 22.44 36.03 -1.10
C HIS A 387 22.80 34.61 -1.54
N GLN A 388 23.98 34.11 -1.12
CA GLN A 388 24.43 32.75 -1.43
C GLN A 388 24.06 31.71 -0.36
N SER A 389 23.73 32.11 0.88
CA SER A 389 23.23 31.17 1.90
C SER A 389 21.79 30.70 1.67
N ILE A 390 21.13 31.19 0.62
CA ILE A 390 19.73 30.91 0.26
C ILE A 390 19.68 30.11 -1.06
N GLN A 391 20.74 29.39 -1.42
CA GLN A 391 20.63 28.37 -2.46
C GLN A 391 20.11 27.05 -1.87
N ASN A 392 18.81 26.90 -2.12
CA ASN A 392 17.93 25.77 -1.86
C ASN A 392 18.53 24.39 -2.17
N ALA A 393 18.75 23.61 -1.12
CA ALA A 393 18.59 22.15 -1.02
C ALA A 393 19.01 21.73 0.39
N GLU A 394 20.14 22.26 0.84
CA GLU A 394 20.82 21.86 2.08
C GLU A 394 20.04 22.30 3.34
N PHE A 395 19.47 23.51 3.33
CA PHE A 395 18.60 23.99 4.42
C PHE A 395 17.33 23.14 4.54
N VAL A 396 16.68 22.84 3.42
CA VAL A 396 15.46 22.00 3.38
C VAL A 396 15.79 20.59 3.86
N GLN A 397 16.95 20.05 3.47
CA GLN A 397 17.41 18.73 3.87
C GLN A 397 17.76 18.64 5.36
N GLN A 398 18.43 19.64 5.93
CA GLN A 398 18.68 19.72 7.37
C GLN A 398 17.39 19.82 8.19
N TRP A 399 16.43 20.62 7.72
CA TRP A 399 15.11 20.71 8.36
C TRP A 399 14.36 19.38 8.30
N HIS A 400 14.44 18.67 7.16
CA HIS A 400 13.84 17.36 6.96
C HIS A 400 14.44 16.29 7.89
N GLU A 401 15.77 16.27 8.05
CA GLU A 401 16.44 15.36 8.99
C GLU A 401 16.06 15.64 10.44
N GLN A 402 16.03 16.91 10.86
CA GLN A 402 15.71 17.28 12.24
C GLN A 402 14.25 16.96 12.60
N SER A 403 13.31 17.23 11.69
CA SER A 403 11.90 16.89 11.90
C SER A 403 11.66 15.38 11.90
N HIS A 404 12.34 14.61 11.06
CA HIS A 404 12.29 13.15 11.09
C HIS A 404 12.81 12.56 12.40
N LEU A 405 13.93 13.08 12.93
CA LEU A 405 14.51 12.62 14.20
C LEU A 405 13.61 12.89 15.40
N LEU A 406 12.94 14.05 15.45
CA LEU A 406 12.02 14.40 16.53
C LEU A 406 10.79 13.47 16.58
N TRP A 407 10.30 13.04 15.42
CA TRP A 407 9.15 12.14 15.33
C TRP A 407 9.46 10.68 15.65
N GLN A 408 10.69 10.21 15.40
CA GLN A 408 11.09 8.86 15.80
C GLN A 408 11.25 8.68 17.32
N GLN A 409 11.28 9.79 18.07
CA GLN A 409 11.42 9.81 19.52
C GLN A 409 10.07 9.86 20.27
N GLN A 410 8.94 9.92 19.55
CA GLN A 410 7.58 9.75 20.09
C GLN A 410 7.04 8.36 19.78
#